data_AF-A0A0S8IPP8-F1
#
_entry.id   AF-A0A0S8IPP8-F1
#
_cell.length_a   1.000
_cell.length_b   1.000
_cell.length_c   1.000
_cell.angle_alpha   90.00
_cell.angle_beta   90.00
_cell.angle_gamma   90.00
#
_symmetry.space_group_name_H-M   'P 1'
#
loop_
_entity.id
_entity.type
_entity.pdbx_description
1 polymer ?
#
loop_
_entity_poly.entity_id
_entity_poly.type
_entity_poly.pdbx_seq_one_letter_code
_entity_poly.pdbx_strand_id
1 'polypeptide(L)'
;MEITSPRFRMARREILLVVLAVVLAFGFLGTRGLYETTEGRYAEAAREMIETGDWLVPRLDYEPHWAKPPLTYWALAGGMMLLGENEWGVRLAPALAYLVTVWV
;
A
#
# COMPACT_ATOMS: atom_id res chain seq x y z
N MET A 1 -23.94 39.98 1.61
CA MET A 1 -23.16 39.15 0.67
C MET A 1 -23.10 37.76 1.27
N GLU A 2 -24.07 36.92 0.93
CA GLU A 2 -24.21 35.57 1.50
C GLU A 2 -23.37 34.62 0.65
N ILE A 3 -22.25 34.16 1.20
CA ILE A 3 -21.41 33.14 0.57
C ILE A 3 -22.10 31.80 0.82
N THR A 4 -22.94 31.36 -0.10
CA THR A 4 -23.47 29.99 -0.09
C THR A 4 -22.32 29.02 -0.33
N SER A 5 -21.87 28.37 0.75
CA SER A 5 -20.88 27.31 0.63
C SER A 5 -21.46 26.13 -0.17
N PRO A 6 -20.74 25.59 -1.16
CA PRO A 6 -21.22 24.43 -1.90
C PRO A 6 -21.28 23.24 -0.93
N ARG A 7 -22.50 22.80 -0.61
CA ARG A 7 -22.72 21.55 0.13
C ARG A 7 -22.51 20.40 -0.83
N PHE A 8 -21.35 19.75 -0.78
CA PHE A 8 -21.13 18.46 -1.43
C PHE A 8 -22.15 17.46 -0.88
N ARG A 9 -23.22 17.21 -1.64
CA ARG A 9 -24.23 16.21 -1.32
C ARG A 9 -23.92 14.98 -2.18
N MET A 10 -23.23 14.00 -1.60
CA MET A 10 -23.08 12.71 -2.27
C MET A 10 -24.45 12.04 -2.37
N ALA A 11 -24.81 11.57 -3.58
CA ALA A 11 -26.00 10.75 -3.72
C ALA A 11 -25.70 9.32 -3.23
N ARG A 12 -26.77 8.54 -3.04
CA ARG A 12 -26.68 7.16 -2.50
C ARG A 12 -25.77 6.28 -3.34
N ARG A 13 -25.74 6.49 -4.65
CA ARG A 13 -24.92 5.71 -5.60
C ARG A 13 -23.43 5.95 -5.37
N GLU A 14 -23.03 7.20 -5.18
CA GLU A 14 -21.64 7.61 -4.96
C GLU A 14 -21.12 7.00 -3.65
N ILE A 15 -21.95 7.02 -2.59
CA ILE A 15 -21.63 6.37 -1.32
C ILE A 15 -21.43 4.86 -1.54
N LEU A 16 -22.33 4.19 -2.27
CA LEU A 16 -22.19 2.76 -2.54
C LEU A 16 -20.91 2.43 -3.33
N LEU A 17 -20.53 3.28 -4.29
CA LEU A 17 -19.29 3.11 -5.05
C LEU A 17 -18.05 3.28 -4.16
N VAL A 18 -18.04 4.28 -3.28
CA VAL A 18 -16.94 4.50 -2.32
C VAL A 18 -16.83 3.30 -1.37
N VAL A 19 -17.94 2.84 -0.81
CA VAL A 19 -17.96 1.66 0.06
C VAL A 19 -17.45 0.43 -0.67
N LEU A 20 -17.89 0.19 -1.91
CA LEU A 20 -17.43 -0.92 -2.72
C LEU A 20 -15.92 -0.85 -2.97
N ALA A 21 -15.40 0.32 -3.35
CA ALA A 21 -13.97 0.52 -3.58
C ALA A 21 -13.14 0.22 -2.32
N VAL A 22 -13.58 0.71 -1.15
CA VAL A 22 -12.89 0.45 0.13
C VAL A 22 -12.93 -1.04 0.49
N VAL A 23 -14.07 -1.70 0.32
CA VAL A 23 -14.19 -3.14 0.59
C VAL A 23 -13.28 -3.96 -0.33
N LEU A 24 -13.22 -3.62 -1.62
CA LEU A 24 -12.33 -4.31 -2.57
C LEU A 24 -10.85 -4.04 -2.28
N ALA A 25 -10.50 -2.84 -1.80
CA ALA A 25 -9.12 -2.48 -1.46
C ALA A 25 -8.61 -3.22 -0.23
N PHE A 26 -9.43 -3.35 0.82
CA PHE A 26 -8.96 -3.81 2.15
C PHE A 26 -9.53 -5.16 2.61
N GLY A 27 -10.71 -5.57 2.11
CA GLY A 27 -11.47 -6.67 2.69
C GLY A 27 -10.78 -8.05 2.65
N PHE A 28 -9.82 -8.24 1.74
CA PHE A 28 -9.15 -9.53 1.52
C PHE A 28 -7.63 -9.46 1.70
N LEU A 29 -7.09 -8.36 2.23
CA LEU A 29 -5.63 -8.16 2.29
C LEU A 29 -4.92 -9.20 3.13
N GLY A 30 -5.53 -9.72 4.20
CA GLY A 30 -4.92 -10.71 5.09
C GLY A 30 -5.38 -12.16 4.89
N THR A 31 -6.17 -12.46 3.86
CA THR A 31 -6.80 -13.79 3.74
C THR A 31 -5.89 -14.87 3.14
N ARG A 32 -4.73 -14.47 2.62
CA ARG A 32 -3.73 -15.37 2.02
C ARG A 32 -2.32 -14.86 2.28
N GLY A 33 -1.37 -15.79 2.35
CA GLY A 33 0.06 -15.45 2.38
C GLY A 33 0.53 -14.69 1.14
N LEU A 34 1.78 -14.23 1.18
CA LEU A 34 2.43 -13.54 0.07
C LEU A 34 2.67 -14.51 -1.10
N TYR A 35 2.43 -14.06 -2.33
CA TYR A 35 2.77 -14.85 -3.53
C TYR A 35 4.24 -14.72 -3.88
N GLU A 36 4.93 -15.85 -4.02
CA GLU A 36 6.26 -15.96 -4.62
C GLU A 36 6.11 -16.03 -6.15
N THR A 37 6.87 -15.33 -7.01
CA THR A 37 8.09 -14.53 -6.80
C THR A 37 7.88 -13.02 -6.73
N THR A 38 6.62 -12.58 -6.63
CA THR A 38 6.28 -11.16 -6.81
C THR A 38 6.17 -10.43 -5.47
N GLU A 39 5.21 -10.80 -4.62
CA GLU A 39 4.98 -10.09 -3.36
C GLU A 39 6.09 -10.38 -2.34
N GLY A 40 6.54 -11.63 -2.26
CA GLY A 40 7.57 -12.07 -1.30
C GLY A 40 8.87 -11.29 -1.43
N ARG A 41 9.41 -11.17 -2.64
CA ARG A 41 10.71 -10.48 -2.87
C ARG A 41 10.68 -8.99 -2.54
N TYR A 42 9.58 -8.31 -2.83
CA TYR A 42 9.46 -6.89 -2.50
C TYR A 42 9.21 -6.68 -1.00
N ALA A 43 8.47 -7.60 -0.37
CA ALA A 43 8.31 -7.61 1.07
C ALA A 43 9.64 -7.84 1.77
N GLU A 44 10.43 -8.83 1.34
CA GLU A 44 11.72 -9.13 1.97
C GLU A 44 12.70 -7.97 1.81
N ALA A 45 12.80 -7.38 0.62
CA ALA A 45 13.63 -6.20 0.40
C ALA A 45 13.21 -5.01 1.30
N ALA A 46 11.91 -4.81 1.49
CA ALA A 46 11.39 -3.78 2.39
C ALA A 46 11.69 -4.10 3.87
N ARG A 47 11.59 -5.38 4.26
CA ARG A 47 11.93 -5.87 5.60
C ARG A 47 13.41 -5.66 5.91
N GLU A 48 14.29 -6.00 4.98
CA GLU A 48 15.74 -5.79 5.11
C GLU A 48 16.11 -4.30 5.19
N MET A 49 15.38 -3.40 4.50
CA MET A 49 15.58 -1.95 4.68
C MET A 49 15.24 -1.48 6.10
N ILE A 50 14.16 -2.01 6.69
CA ILE A 50 13.77 -1.72 8.07
C ILE A 50 14.83 -2.24 9.04
N GLU A 51 15.26 -3.49 8.86
CA GLU A 51 16.22 -4.17 9.72
C GLU A 51 17.60 -3.50 9.68
N THR A 52 18.11 -3.22 8.49
CA THR A 52 19.47 -2.69 8.31
C THR A 52 19.56 -1.18 8.49
N GLY A 53 18.45 -0.45 8.32
CA GLY A 53 18.43 1.01 8.28
C GLY A 53 19.02 1.62 7.01
N ASP A 54 19.45 0.79 6.04
CA ASP A 54 19.89 1.27 4.73
C ASP A 54 18.70 1.38 3.78
N TRP A 55 18.16 2.59 3.72
CA TRP A 55 17.01 2.92 2.88
C TRP A 55 17.40 3.22 1.42
N LEU A 56 18.69 3.29 1.09
CA LEU A 56 19.13 3.70 -0.24
C LEU A 56 19.36 2.50 -1.16
N VAL A 57 20.00 1.44 -0.66
CA VAL A 57 20.37 0.27 -1.45
C VAL A 57 19.39 -0.87 -1.16
N PRO A 58 18.46 -1.20 -2.09
CA PRO A 58 17.63 -2.38 -1.93
C PRO A 58 18.49 -3.64 -1.91
N ARG A 59 18.15 -4.55 -1.00
CA ARG A 59 18.76 -5.88 -0.89
C ARG A 59 17.68 -6.95 -0.98
N LEU A 60 18.07 -8.14 -1.39
CA LEU A 60 17.24 -9.34 -1.36
C LEU A 60 18.14 -10.48 -0.95
N ASP A 61 17.76 -11.19 0.11
CA ASP A 61 18.62 -12.16 0.78
C ASP A 61 19.96 -11.53 1.20
N TYR A 62 19.90 -10.27 1.67
CA TYR A 62 21.02 -9.42 2.07
C TYR A 62 22.04 -9.07 0.97
N GLU A 63 21.77 -9.43 -0.29
CA GLU A 63 22.60 -9.07 -1.44
C GLU A 63 22.00 -7.88 -2.20
N PRO A 64 22.81 -6.91 -2.69
CA PRO A 64 22.31 -5.75 -3.42
C PRO A 64 21.45 -6.12 -4.64
N HIS A 65 20.21 -5.60 -4.69
CA HIS A 65 19.22 -5.90 -5.70
C HIS A 65 18.83 -4.67 -6.53
N TRP A 66 19.67 -4.29 -7.50
CA TRP A 66 19.51 -3.05 -8.28
C TRP A 66 18.55 -3.18 -9.47
N ALA A 67 17.46 -3.93 -9.32
CA ALA A 67 16.48 -4.11 -10.39
C ALA A 67 15.48 -2.96 -10.49
N LYS A 68 15.18 -2.28 -9.37
CA LYS A 68 14.15 -1.24 -9.27
C LYS A 68 14.58 -0.09 -8.34
N PRO A 69 14.11 1.14 -8.59
CA PRO A 69 14.26 2.25 -7.64
C PRO A 69 13.58 1.95 -6.29
N PRO A 70 14.01 2.61 -5.20
CA PRO A 70 13.64 2.21 -3.85
C PRO A 70 12.21 2.58 -3.42
N LEU A 71 11.50 3.41 -4.21
CA LEU A 71 10.19 3.96 -3.85
C LEU A 71 9.17 2.88 -3.46
N THR A 72 9.10 1.77 -4.19
CA THR A 72 8.16 0.69 -3.87
C THR A 72 8.51 0.03 -2.54
N TYR A 73 9.79 -0.20 -2.26
CA TYR A 73 10.23 -0.79 -0.99
C TYR A 73 9.96 0.15 0.18
N TRP A 74 10.16 1.46 0.02
CA TRP A 74 9.80 2.46 1.04
C TRP A 74 8.31 2.45 1.36
N ALA A 75 7.46 2.34 0.33
CA ALA A 75 6.03 2.31 0.52
C ALA A 75 5.58 1.04 1.28
N LEU A 76 6.13 -0.12 0.93
CA LEU A 76 5.89 -1.38 1.63
C LEU A 76 6.41 -1.33 3.07
N ALA A 77 7.63 -0.86 3.26
CA ALA A 77 8.26 -0.74 4.57
C ALA A 77 7.48 0.20 5.48
N GLY A 78 7.01 1.34 4.96
CA GLY A 78 6.12 2.23 5.71
C GLY A 78 4.82 1.54 6.14
N GLY A 79 4.24 0.71 5.27
CA GLY A 79 3.08 -0.11 5.62
C GLY A 79 3.39 -1.14 6.72
N MET A 80 4.53 -1.82 6.64
CA MET A 80 5.00 -2.75 7.67
C MET A 80 5.28 -2.06 9.00
N MET A 81 5.86 -0.86 9.00
CA MET A 81 6.10 -0.09 10.22
C MET A 81 4.80 0.34 10.90
N LEU A 82 3.71 0.53 10.14
CA LEU A 82 2.41 0.95 10.67
C LEU A 82 1.54 -0.21 11.16
N LEU A 83 1.51 -1.34 10.42
CA LEU A 83 0.59 -2.46 10.69
C LEU A 83 1.31 -3.77 11.05
N GLY A 84 2.64 -3.76 11.12
CA GLY A 84 3.51 -4.91 11.37
C GLY A 84 4.01 -5.59 10.10
N GLU A 85 5.06 -6.41 10.24
CA GLU A 85 5.63 -7.27 9.19
C GLU A 85 4.70 -8.46 8.90
N ASN A 86 3.56 -8.18 8.29
CA ASN A 86 2.54 -9.14 7.90
C ASN A 86 1.89 -8.72 6.57
N GLU A 87 0.94 -9.53 6.11
CA GLU A 87 0.24 -9.32 4.84
C GLU A 87 -0.48 -7.97 4.75
N TRP A 88 -1.03 -7.48 5.86
CA TRP A 88 -1.70 -6.18 5.90
C TRP A 88 -0.71 -5.04 5.75
N GLY A 89 0.43 -5.10 6.46
CA GLY A 89 1.49 -4.11 6.35
C GLY A 89 2.06 -4.02 4.94
N VAL A 90 2.42 -5.16 4.35
CA VAL A 90 2.95 -5.24 2.98
C VAL A 90 1.98 -4.63 1.96
N ARG A 91 0.68 -4.90 2.10
CA ARG A 91 -0.33 -4.53 1.10
C ARG A 91 -1.03 -3.21 1.38
N LEU A 92 -0.69 -2.49 2.46
CA LEU A 92 -1.31 -1.20 2.79
C LEU A 92 -1.10 -0.16 1.68
N ALA A 93 0.16 0.05 1.27
CA ALA A 93 0.50 1.01 0.23
C ALA A 93 -0.18 0.72 -1.13
N PRO A 94 -0.14 -0.51 -1.68
CA PRO A 94 -0.85 -0.80 -2.93
C PRO A 94 -2.38 -0.69 -2.79
N ALA A 95 -2.97 -1.00 -1.63
CA ALA A 95 -4.40 -0.78 -1.40
C ALA A 95 -4.79 0.71 -1.44
N LEU A 96 -3.95 1.58 -0.87
CA LEU A 96 -4.13 3.03 -0.96
C LEU A 96 -3.95 3.54 -2.41
N ALA A 97 -2.94 3.03 -3.13
CA ALA A 97 -2.73 3.38 -4.54
C ALA A 97 -3.92 2.98 -5.42
N TYR A 98 -4.54 1.83 -5.15
CA TYR A 98 -5.79 1.43 -5.80
C TYR A 98 -6.92 2.45 -5.58
N LEU A 99 -7.13 2.92 -4.34
CA LEU A 99 -8.15 3.93 -4.07
C LEU A 99 -7.89 5.25 -4.80
N VAL A 100 -6.63 5.70 -4.85
CA VAL A 100 -6.23 6.89 -5.61
C VAL A 100 -6.52 6.70 -7.10
N THR A 101 -6.28 5.50 -7.63
CA THR A 101 -6.53 5.18 -9.04
C THR A 101 -8.03 5.17 -9.37
N VAL A 102 -8.87 4.65 -8.48
CA VAL A 102 -10.34 4.66 -8.64
C VAL A 102 -10.91 6.08 -8.58
N TRP A 103 -10.23 6.98 -7.87
CA TRP A 103 -10.65 8.38 -7.73
C TRP A 103 -10.36 9.24 -8.96
N VAL A 104 -9.27 8.97 -9.68
CA VAL A 104 -8.82 9.71 -10.88
C VAL A 104 -9.62 9.28 -12.10
#